data_AF-A0A0R3S830-F1
#
_entry.id   AF-A0A0R3S830-F1
#
_cell.length_a   1.000
_cell.length_b   1.000
_cell.length_c   1.000
_cell.angle_alpha   90.00
_cell.angle_beta   90.00
_cell.angle_gamma   90.00
#
_symmetry.space_group_name_H-M   'P 1'
#
loop_
_entity.id
_entity.type
_entity.pdbx_description
1 polymer ?
#
loop_
_entity_poly.entity_id
_entity_poly.type
_entity_poly.pdbx_seq_one_letter_code
_entity_poly.pdbx_strand_id
1 'polypeptide(L)'
;MVPLKENQRHQGFENVDNSRGQPPPVFNPSDYSTVAWLYPQSGTETTDEFQWKSTINAIFLTYCLWLSDYPMRWFDEAKREFYKHPSQIKRPNFLPASWIATCMLYHLKAMRFNAADYTEYLESSSIELTSNRNWLALCIYPTISLINHDCNPNACLVSTANGGTFLYALRPIAKNEEVTICYQYFYFSISTSFRIANIRERYLFSCHCDACSNKWDLKKLETESLKCPSCGSKFLSTDEKCTNCNDEGGYMIFQRIIHEKIPYIMNCLKSKSCGMKSTVEAVSLLKEIQNLIFSPSPTVSCVVSLCMQVIDRTTGIRTVDNMIKSQFTYMTGYENVIFRRYKQPKASWKIMCLRNSLRS
;
A
#
# COMPACT_ATOMS: atom_id res chain seq x y z
N MET A 1 -16.09 24.82 0.90
CA MET A 1 -15.85 23.41 1.26
C MET A 1 -17.22 22.79 1.52
N VAL A 2 -17.59 21.77 0.77
CA VAL A 2 -18.86 21.05 0.97
C VAL A 2 -18.65 20.09 2.15
N PRO A 3 -19.59 19.97 3.11
CA PRO A 3 -19.48 18.99 4.19
C PRO A 3 -19.36 17.59 3.59
N LEU A 4 -18.40 16.80 4.06
CA LEU A 4 -18.37 15.36 3.79
C LEU A 4 -19.75 14.80 4.15
N LYS A 5 -20.40 14.09 3.22
CA LYS A 5 -21.66 13.38 3.49
C LYS A 5 -21.42 12.51 4.74
N GLU A 6 -22.36 12.53 5.69
CA GLU A 6 -22.20 11.91 7.02
C GLU A 6 -21.79 10.42 6.98
N ASN A 7 -21.98 9.74 5.85
CA ASN A 7 -21.66 8.33 5.64
C ASN A 7 -20.35 8.06 4.85
N GLN A 8 -19.46 9.04 4.67
CA GLN A 8 -18.15 8.87 4.02
C GLN A 8 -17.00 9.17 4.99
N ARG A 9 -17.09 8.68 6.23
CA ARG A 9 -15.93 8.67 7.13
C ARG A 9 -15.07 7.46 6.77
N HIS A 10 -13.76 7.65 6.72
CA HIS A 10 -12.83 6.53 6.53
C HIS A 10 -13.10 5.48 7.62
N GLN A 11 -13.21 4.20 7.22
CA GLN A 11 -13.67 3.10 8.09
C GLN A 11 -12.87 3.01 9.41
N GLY A 12 -11.63 3.50 9.38
CA GLY A 12 -10.79 3.64 10.57
C GLY A 12 -11.25 4.66 11.64
N PHE A 13 -12.28 5.47 11.41
CA PHE A 13 -12.74 6.48 12.37
C PHE A 13 -14.18 6.27 12.87
N GLU A 14 -14.87 5.22 12.44
CA GLU A 14 -16.25 4.95 12.89
C GLU A 14 -16.33 4.45 14.35
N ASN A 15 -15.25 3.87 14.89
CA ASN A 15 -15.34 2.99 16.08
C ASN A 15 -14.66 3.50 17.36
N VAL A 16 -14.26 4.77 17.47
CA VAL A 16 -13.66 5.28 18.71
C VAL A 16 -14.65 6.19 19.43
N ASP A 17 -15.40 5.60 20.37
CA ASP A 17 -16.30 6.30 21.30
C ASP A 17 -15.66 7.58 21.84
N ASN A 18 -16.34 8.72 21.59
CA ASN A 18 -16.37 10.08 22.18
C ASN A 18 -15.21 10.65 23.05
N SER A 19 -14.10 9.96 23.22
CA SER A 19 -13.04 10.25 24.19
C SER A 19 -11.84 10.98 23.59
N ARG A 20 -11.67 10.91 22.25
CA ARG A 20 -10.53 11.53 21.56
C ARG A 20 -10.79 12.94 21.02
N GLY A 21 -12.01 13.44 21.12
CA GLY A 21 -12.39 14.69 20.44
C GLY A 21 -12.45 14.53 18.91
N GLN A 22 -12.49 15.64 18.19
CA GLN A 22 -12.55 15.63 16.72
C GLN A 22 -11.14 15.48 16.12
N PRO A 23 -10.93 14.62 15.11
CA PRO A 23 -9.66 14.55 14.39
C PRO A 23 -9.35 15.91 13.72
N PRO A 24 -8.08 16.22 13.47
CA PRO A 24 -7.71 17.45 12.77
C PRO A 24 -8.34 17.47 11.37
N PRO A 25 -8.81 18.63 10.89
CA PRO A 25 -9.46 18.74 9.58
C PRO A 25 -8.51 18.46 8.41
N VAL A 26 -7.19 18.57 8.66
CA VAL A 26 -6.13 18.31 7.68
C VAL A 26 -5.02 17.54 8.37
N PHE A 27 -4.60 16.43 7.77
CA PHE A 27 -3.45 15.65 8.22
C PHE A 27 -2.19 16.20 7.56
N ASN A 28 -1.29 16.77 8.36
CA ASN A 28 0.02 17.20 7.86
C ASN A 28 0.94 15.97 7.75
N PRO A 29 1.41 15.59 6.56
CA PRO A 29 2.29 14.43 6.38
C PRO A 29 3.66 14.57 7.06
N SER A 30 4.07 15.79 7.42
CA SER A 30 5.29 16.06 8.19
C SER A 30 5.07 16.02 9.71
N ASP A 31 3.83 15.92 10.17
CA ASP A 31 3.49 15.81 11.59
C ASP A 31 3.13 14.37 11.96
N TYR A 32 4.09 13.66 12.53
CA TYR A 32 3.91 12.28 12.96
C TYR A 32 2.80 12.12 14.02
N SER A 33 2.43 13.18 14.77
CA SER A 33 1.40 13.09 15.81
C SER A 33 0.01 12.71 15.28
N THR A 34 -0.22 12.93 13.98
CA THR A 34 -1.44 12.51 13.27
C THR A 34 -1.69 11.00 13.34
N VAL A 35 -0.65 10.19 13.57
CA VAL A 35 -0.75 8.74 13.81
C VAL A 35 -1.66 8.38 14.99
N ALA A 36 -1.75 9.26 16.00
CA ALA A 36 -2.58 9.06 17.20
C ALA A 36 -4.09 9.12 16.92
N TRP A 37 -4.46 9.47 15.69
CA TRP A 37 -5.84 9.50 15.23
C TRP A 37 -6.20 8.29 14.37
N LEU A 38 -5.21 7.53 13.88
CA LEU A 38 -5.46 6.35 13.05
C LEU A 38 -6.12 5.24 13.85
N TYR A 39 -6.97 4.44 13.20
CA TYR A 39 -7.67 3.34 13.86
C TYR A 39 -6.71 2.36 14.52
N PRO A 40 -6.70 2.24 15.86
CA PRO A 40 -5.90 1.25 16.55
C PRO A 40 -6.74 0.05 16.97
N GLN A 41 -8.01 -0.02 16.54
CA GLN A 41 -9.02 -0.95 17.03
C GLN A 41 -9.08 -1.14 18.55
N SER A 42 -9.97 -0.39 19.18
CA SER A 42 -10.20 -0.41 20.64
C SER A 42 -11.39 -1.27 21.09
N GLY A 43 -12.10 -1.95 20.18
CA GLY A 43 -13.33 -2.73 20.48
C GLY A 43 -13.16 -4.26 20.58
N THR A 44 -14.28 -4.97 20.77
CA THR A 44 -14.39 -6.43 21.04
C THR A 44 -14.15 -7.36 19.83
N GLU A 45 -13.73 -6.82 18.69
CA GLU A 45 -13.68 -7.54 17.40
C GLU A 45 -12.37 -8.30 17.14
N THR A 46 -11.39 -8.20 18.06
CA THR A 46 -10.12 -8.93 17.97
C THR A 46 -10.09 -10.10 18.95
N THR A 47 -9.38 -11.17 18.59
CA THR A 47 -9.13 -12.28 19.51
C THR A 47 -8.33 -11.82 20.73
N ASP A 48 -8.65 -12.37 21.91
CA ASP A 48 -7.90 -12.12 23.15
C ASP A 48 -6.40 -12.38 22.98
N GLU A 49 -6.05 -13.34 22.11
CA GLU A 49 -4.68 -13.67 21.76
C GLU A 49 -3.93 -12.51 21.10
N PHE A 50 -4.55 -11.78 20.16
CA PHE A 50 -3.91 -10.64 19.50
C PHE A 50 -3.65 -9.49 20.48
N GLN A 51 -4.64 -9.21 21.33
CA GLN A 51 -4.55 -8.18 22.37
C GLN A 51 -3.41 -8.51 23.35
N TRP A 52 -3.36 -9.76 23.81
CA TRP A 52 -2.33 -10.25 24.70
C TRP A 52 -0.93 -10.15 24.07
N LYS A 53 -0.75 -10.70 22.85
CA LYS A 53 0.55 -10.67 22.14
C LYS A 53 1.04 -9.23 21.91
N SER A 54 0.14 -8.32 21.51
CA SER A 54 0.51 -6.91 21.29
C SER A 54 0.92 -6.21 22.59
N THR A 55 0.25 -6.53 23.70
CA THR A 55 0.58 -5.98 25.02
C THR A 55 1.94 -6.46 25.51
N ILE A 56 2.23 -7.76 25.42
CA ILE A 56 3.53 -8.32 25.78
C ILE A 56 4.65 -7.71 24.92
N ASN A 57 4.43 -7.61 23.59
CA ASN A 57 5.39 -6.97 22.69
C ASN A 57 5.62 -5.49 23.03
N ALA A 58 4.57 -4.75 23.37
CA ALA A 58 4.68 -3.35 23.75
C ALA A 58 5.53 -3.14 25.02
N ILE A 59 5.30 -3.97 26.06
CA ILE A 59 6.08 -3.93 27.30
C ILE A 59 7.54 -4.31 27.02
N PHE A 60 7.77 -5.39 26.26
CA PHE A 60 9.11 -5.83 25.90
C PHE A 60 9.89 -4.76 25.12
N LEU A 61 9.29 -4.16 24.09
CA LEU A 61 9.93 -3.11 23.29
C LEU A 61 10.21 -1.86 24.14
N THR A 62 9.32 -1.51 25.08
CA THR A 62 9.55 -0.42 26.03
C THR A 62 10.73 -0.72 26.95
N TYR A 63 10.87 -1.98 27.39
CA TYR A 63 12.03 -2.43 28.16
C TYR A 63 13.33 -2.35 27.35
N CYS A 64 13.31 -2.71 26.06
CA CYS A 64 14.45 -2.52 25.17
C CYS A 64 14.85 -1.04 25.02
N LEU A 65 13.87 -0.13 24.92
CA LEU A 65 14.14 1.31 24.90
C LEU A 65 14.82 1.78 26.19
N TRP A 66 14.36 1.29 27.35
CA TRP A 66 14.98 1.62 28.64
C TRP A 66 16.42 1.12 28.74
N LEU A 67 16.69 -0.12 28.31
CA LEU A 67 18.05 -0.68 28.24
C LEU A 67 18.97 0.10 27.27
N SER A 68 18.37 0.86 26.34
CA SER A 68 19.08 1.71 25.38
C SER A 68 19.19 3.17 25.86
N ASP A 69 19.02 3.41 27.16
CA ASP A 69 19.09 4.72 27.81
C ASP A 69 18.03 5.74 27.32
N TYR A 70 16.90 5.28 26.78
CA TYR A 70 15.79 6.18 26.48
C TYR A 70 15.24 6.81 27.79
N PRO A 71 15.04 8.14 27.85
CA PRO A 71 14.74 8.84 29.09
C PRO A 71 13.33 8.54 29.62
N MET A 72 13.23 7.49 30.45
CA MET A 72 12.00 7.05 31.09
C MET A 72 12.21 6.57 32.53
N ARG A 73 11.12 6.35 33.28
CA ARG A 73 11.14 5.74 34.62
C ARG A 73 10.08 4.64 34.69
N TRP A 74 10.45 3.47 35.22
CA TRP A 74 9.57 2.30 35.41
C TRP A 74 8.82 2.26 36.75
N PHE A 75 9.38 2.93 37.77
CA PHE A 75 8.91 2.83 39.15
C PHE A 75 8.58 4.25 39.67
N ASP A 76 7.62 4.33 40.59
CA ASP A 76 7.06 5.58 41.17
C ASP A 76 6.21 6.48 40.23
N GLU A 77 5.77 5.97 39.09
CA GLU A 77 4.98 6.70 38.07
C GLU A 77 3.61 7.18 38.58
N ALA A 78 2.91 6.35 39.36
CA ALA A 78 1.51 6.53 39.71
C ALA A 78 1.22 7.64 40.74
N LYS A 79 2.23 8.08 41.51
CA LYS A 79 1.98 8.92 42.70
C LYS A 79 1.92 10.43 42.44
N ARG A 80 2.40 10.96 41.30
CA ARG A 80 2.49 12.43 41.08
C ARG A 80 2.24 12.95 39.65
N GLU A 81 2.62 12.19 38.62
CA GLU A 81 2.68 12.70 37.23
C GLU A 81 1.71 11.99 36.27
N PHE A 82 1.34 10.73 36.51
CA PHE A 82 0.59 9.91 35.54
C PHE A 82 -0.85 10.39 35.25
N TYR A 83 -1.51 11.02 36.23
CA TYR A 83 -2.90 11.50 36.08
C TYR A 83 -3.01 12.95 35.60
N LYS A 84 -1.89 13.61 35.25
CA LYS A 84 -1.91 14.98 34.73
C LYS A 84 -1.70 14.93 33.22
N HIS A 85 -2.58 15.60 32.47
CA HIS A 85 -2.35 15.80 31.04
C HIS A 85 -0.99 16.50 30.81
N PRO A 86 -0.19 16.04 29.83
CA PRO A 86 1.10 16.66 29.55
C PRO A 86 0.92 18.13 29.17
N SER A 87 1.64 19.02 29.87
CA SER A 87 1.65 20.45 29.56
C SER A 87 2.51 20.72 28.33
N GLN A 88 2.03 21.58 27.42
CA GLN A 88 2.84 22.05 26.29
C GLN A 88 4.05 22.88 26.73
N ILE A 89 3.98 23.51 27.92
CA ILE A 89 4.98 24.45 28.44
C ILE A 89 5.87 23.81 29.50
N LYS A 90 5.35 22.85 30.27
CA LYS A 90 6.05 22.21 31.39
C LYS A 90 6.07 20.68 31.21
N ARG A 91 7.00 20.20 30.39
CA ARG A 91 7.19 18.75 30.17
C ARG A 91 8.03 18.13 31.30
N PRO A 92 7.70 16.92 31.77
CA PRO A 92 8.51 16.25 32.77
C PRO A 92 9.88 15.85 32.20
N ASN A 93 10.90 15.81 33.05
CA ASN A 93 12.26 15.43 32.64
C ASN A 93 12.38 13.96 32.18
N PHE A 94 11.43 13.12 32.59
CA PHE A 94 11.35 11.71 32.23
C PHE A 94 9.89 11.35 31.94
N LEU A 95 9.68 10.47 30.96
CA LEU A 95 8.36 9.94 30.67
C LEU A 95 8.09 8.68 31.53
N PRO A 96 6.84 8.46 31.98
CA PRO A 96 6.46 7.19 32.62
C PRO A 96 6.62 6.03 31.62
N ALA A 97 7.24 4.92 32.01
CA ALA A 97 7.41 3.77 31.12
C ALA A 97 6.06 3.16 30.72
N SER A 98 5.07 3.18 31.62
CA SER A 98 3.70 2.73 31.28
C SER A 98 3.05 3.58 30.18
N TRP A 99 3.33 4.89 30.13
CA TRP A 99 2.84 5.76 29.06
C TRP A 99 3.49 5.40 27.71
N ILE A 100 4.81 5.19 27.70
CA ILE A 100 5.54 4.74 26.51
C ILE A 100 5.03 3.37 26.05
N ALA A 101 4.82 2.43 26.97
CA ALA A 101 4.25 1.11 26.66
C ALA A 101 2.84 1.22 26.08
N THR A 102 2.01 2.14 26.58
CA THR A 102 0.68 2.41 26.02
C THR A 102 0.77 2.98 24.61
N CYS A 103 1.68 3.93 24.35
CA CYS A 103 1.95 4.42 23.00
C CYS A 103 2.45 3.30 22.08
N MET A 104 3.35 2.45 22.54
CA MET A 104 3.87 1.31 21.77
C MET A 104 2.74 0.34 21.42
N LEU A 105 1.88 0.00 22.39
CA LEU A 105 0.71 -0.84 22.16
C LEU A 105 -0.24 -0.23 21.13
N TYR A 106 -0.48 1.08 21.24
CA TYR A 106 -1.27 1.82 20.26
C TYR A 106 -0.69 1.64 18.85
N HIS A 107 0.61 1.89 18.68
CA HIS A 107 1.27 1.80 17.40
C HIS A 107 1.20 0.39 16.82
N LEU A 108 1.51 -0.64 17.62
CA LEU A 108 1.44 -2.03 17.18
C LEU A 108 0.04 -2.40 16.67
N LYS A 109 -1.01 -1.93 17.35
CA LYS A 109 -2.37 -2.15 16.90
C LYS A 109 -2.74 -1.34 15.66
N ALA A 110 -2.38 -0.06 15.62
CA ALA A 110 -2.65 0.81 14.48
C ALA A 110 -1.95 0.30 13.20
N MET A 111 -0.74 -0.23 13.31
CA MET A 111 0.02 -0.76 12.17
C MET A 111 -0.74 -1.87 11.43
N ARG A 112 -1.51 -2.70 12.14
CA ARG A 112 -2.26 -3.80 11.51
C ARG A 112 -3.19 -3.31 10.39
N PHE A 113 -3.81 -2.16 10.58
CA PHE A 113 -4.84 -1.61 9.68
C PHE A 113 -4.31 -0.52 8.76
N ASN A 114 -3.29 0.22 9.20
CA ASN A 114 -2.90 1.48 8.59
C ASN A 114 -1.53 1.43 7.90
N ALA A 115 -0.77 0.35 8.10
CA ALA A 115 0.55 0.21 7.51
C ALA A 115 0.47 -0.13 6.03
N ALA A 116 1.27 0.56 5.22
CA ALA A 116 1.50 0.24 3.82
C ALA A 116 2.78 -0.58 3.67
N ASP A 117 2.80 -1.45 2.67
CA ASP A 117 4.00 -2.17 2.28
C ASP A 117 5.05 -1.21 1.72
N TYR A 118 6.29 -1.37 2.18
CA TYR A 118 7.45 -0.68 1.66
C TYR A 118 8.30 -1.68 0.89
N THR A 119 8.39 -1.48 -0.42
CA THR A 119 8.89 -2.49 -1.36
C THR A 119 9.97 -1.92 -2.27
N GLU A 120 10.90 -2.77 -2.68
CA GLU A 120 11.83 -2.47 -3.75
C GLU A 120 11.50 -3.26 -5.02
N TYR A 121 11.88 -2.71 -6.16
CA TYR A 121 11.87 -3.39 -7.45
C TYR A 121 13.16 -4.19 -7.63
N LEU A 122 13.02 -5.49 -7.89
CA LEU A 122 14.12 -6.39 -8.18
C LEU A 122 14.39 -6.43 -9.69
N GLU A 123 15.52 -5.87 -10.10
CA GLU A 123 16.05 -6.06 -11.46
C GLU A 123 16.83 -7.38 -11.51
N SER A 124 16.15 -8.48 -11.83
CA SER A 124 16.83 -9.75 -12.14
C SER A 124 17.00 -9.96 -13.65
N SER A 125 18.12 -10.58 -14.01
CA SER A 125 18.37 -11.14 -15.34
C SER A 125 17.85 -12.58 -15.50
N SER A 126 17.46 -13.24 -14.40
CA SER A 126 16.93 -14.61 -14.40
C SER A 126 15.40 -14.64 -14.55
N ILE A 127 14.92 -15.58 -15.36
CA ILE A 127 13.51 -15.80 -15.71
C ILE A 127 12.68 -16.34 -14.52
N GLU A 128 13.31 -16.56 -13.36
CA GLU A 128 12.74 -17.34 -12.24
C GLU A 128 12.04 -16.51 -11.15
N LEU A 129 12.01 -15.18 -11.24
CA LEU A 129 11.26 -14.37 -10.27
C LEU A 129 9.75 -14.42 -10.57
N THR A 130 8.98 -14.96 -9.62
CA THR A 130 7.51 -14.95 -9.62
C THR A 130 6.93 -13.56 -9.26
N SER A 131 7.77 -12.66 -8.72
CA SER A 131 7.46 -11.26 -8.41
C SER A 131 8.70 -10.40 -8.57
N ASN A 132 8.58 -9.26 -9.25
CA ASN A 132 9.63 -8.26 -9.39
C ASN A 132 9.65 -7.25 -8.21
N ARG A 133 8.86 -7.51 -7.16
CA ARG A 133 8.82 -6.71 -5.94
C ARG A 133 9.31 -7.54 -4.76
N ASN A 134 10.22 -6.98 -3.99
CA ASN A 134 10.63 -7.51 -2.70
C ASN A 134 10.06 -6.63 -1.58
N TRP A 135 9.49 -7.28 -0.56
CA TRP A 135 8.98 -6.59 0.61
C TRP A 135 10.13 -6.32 1.59
N LEU A 136 10.30 -5.06 1.98
CA LEU A 136 11.36 -4.63 2.89
C LEU A 136 10.84 -4.37 4.31
N ALA A 137 9.69 -3.72 4.41
CA ALA A 137 9.11 -3.30 5.69
C ALA A 137 7.62 -2.98 5.58
N LEU A 138 6.99 -2.75 6.73
CA LEU A 138 5.72 -2.07 6.86
C LEU A 138 5.96 -0.65 7.38
N CYS A 139 5.35 0.34 6.75
CA CYS A 139 5.50 1.75 7.11
C CYS A 139 4.14 2.38 7.39
N ILE A 140 4.06 3.22 8.42
CA ILE A 140 2.87 4.05 8.66
C ILE A 140 3.06 5.40 7.99
N TYR A 141 2.13 5.76 7.12
CA TYR A 141 2.05 7.08 6.52
C TYR A 141 0.66 7.65 6.82
N PRO A 142 0.50 8.52 7.84
CA PRO A 142 -0.81 8.92 8.34
C PRO A 142 -1.77 9.45 7.25
N THR A 143 -1.26 10.20 6.27
CA THR A 143 -2.08 10.69 5.14
C THR A 143 -2.50 9.56 4.17
N ILE A 144 -1.64 8.58 3.91
CA ILE A 144 -1.97 7.42 3.05
C ILE A 144 -2.95 6.48 3.75
N SER A 145 -2.88 6.37 5.07
CA SER A 145 -3.80 5.59 5.88
C SER A 145 -5.25 6.11 5.86
N LEU A 146 -5.54 7.22 5.16
CA LEU A 146 -6.88 7.73 4.91
C LEU A 146 -7.48 7.22 3.59
N ILE A 147 -6.68 6.58 2.73
CA ILE A 147 -7.06 6.19 1.38
C ILE A 147 -7.69 4.80 1.43
N ASN A 148 -8.97 4.69 1.10
CA ASN A 148 -9.70 3.43 1.16
C ASN A 148 -9.26 2.40 0.11
N HIS A 149 -9.67 1.16 0.35
CA HIS A 149 -9.40 0.04 -0.54
C HIS A 149 -10.36 -0.05 -1.72
N ASP A 150 -9.83 -0.36 -2.91
CA ASP A 150 -10.57 -0.98 -4.01
C ASP A 150 -9.72 -2.10 -4.66
N CYS A 151 -10.34 -3.19 -5.13
CA CYS A 151 -9.66 -4.25 -5.87
C CYS A 151 -9.32 -3.84 -7.32
N ASN A 152 -9.97 -2.81 -7.85
CA ASN A 152 -9.69 -2.12 -9.11
C ASN A 152 -9.45 -0.62 -8.85
N PRO A 153 -8.36 -0.26 -8.14
CA PRO A 153 -8.16 1.09 -7.64
C PRO A 153 -7.88 2.10 -8.74
N ASN A 154 -8.10 3.39 -8.43
CA ASN A 154 -7.73 4.48 -9.33
C ASN A 154 -6.35 5.09 -9.04
N ALA A 155 -5.69 4.67 -7.96
CA ALA A 155 -4.34 5.07 -7.62
C ALA A 155 -3.48 3.90 -7.11
N CYS A 156 -2.16 4.10 -7.08
CA CYS A 156 -1.19 3.16 -6.54
C CYS A 156 -0.05 3.90 -5.84
N LEU A 157 0.68 3.16 -5.01
CA LEU A 157 1.83 3.64 -4.26
C LEU A 157 3.13 3.17 -4.90
N VAL A 158 4.15 4.02 -4.86
CA VAL A 158 5.55 3.64 -5.11
C VAL A 158 6.40 4.03 -3.91
N SER A 159 7.28 3.14 -3.49
CA SER A 159 8.21 3.38 -2.37
C SER A 159 9.47 4.09 -2.85
N THR A 160 9.98 5.02 -2.05
CA THR A 160 11.12 5.88 -2.42
C THR A 160 12.30 5.64 -1.49
N ALA A 161 13.53 5.81 -1.98
CA ALA A 161 14.74 5.44 -1.23
C ALA A 161 14.95 6.18 0.11
N ASN A 162 14.28 7.31 0.34
CA ASN A 162 14.37 8.06 1.59
C ASN A 162 13.35 7.60 2.66
N GLY A 163 12.64 6.48 2.45
CA GLY A 163 11.61 6.01 3.37
C GLY A 163 10.23 6.62 3.14
N GLY A 164 10.06 7.45 2.11
CA GLY A 164 8.76 8.00 1.71
C GLY A 164 8.01 7.12 0.71
N THR A 165 6.79 7.52 0.39
CA THR A 165 5.99 6.94 -0.71
C THR A 165 5.33 8.04 -1.54
N PHE A 166 5.21 7.82 -2.85
CA PHE A 166 4.40 8.66 -3.72
C PHE A 166 3.13 7.91 -4.13
N LEU A 167 2.02 8.65 -4.15
CA LEU A 167 0.75 8.21 -4.70
C LEU A 167 0.63 8.73 -6.13
N TYR A 168 0.30 7.85 -7.07
CA TYR A 168 0.06 8.22 -8.46
C TYR A 168 -1.24 7.60 -8.97
N ALA A 169 -1.87 8.28 -9.93
CA ALA A 169 -3.12 7.81 -10.52
C ALA A 169 -2.86 6.70 -11.55
N LEU A 170 -3.68 5.66 -11.53
CA LEU A 170 -3.75 4.59 -12.53
C LEU A 170 -4.78 4.88 -13.63
N ARG A 171 -5.66 5.86 -13.43
CA ARG A 171 -6.62 6.35 -14.43
C ARG A 171 -6.98 7.80 -14.12
N PRO A 172 -7.57 8.55 -15.08
CA PRO A 172 -8.14 9.86 -14.77
C PRO A 172 -9.13 9.76 -13.61
N ILE A 173 -8.99 10.67 -12.64
CA ILE A 173 -9.83 10.74 -11.43
C ILE A 173 -10.72 11.97 -11.57
N ALA A 174 -12.04 11.78 -11.57
CA ALA A 174 -12.98 12.89 -11.72
C ALA A 174 -13.03 13.76 -10.44
N LYS A 175 -13.50 15.00 -10.57
CA LYS A 175 -13.73 15.86 -9.41
C LYS A 175 -14.70 15.19 -8.45
N ASN A 176 -14.32 15.12 -7.17
CA ASN A 176 -15.07 14.44 -6.09
C ASN A 176 -15.15 12.91 -6.21
N GLU A 177 -14.42 12.30 -7.15
CA GLU A 177 -14.22 10.86 -7.13
C GLU A 177 -13.27 10.51 -5.97
N GLU A 178 -13.63 9.48 -5.21
CA GLU A 178 -12.80 8.98 -4.13
C GLU A 178 -11.49 8.40 -4.68
N VAL A 179 -10.37 8.73 -4.06
CA VAL A 179 -9.09 8.10 -4.38
C VAL A 179 -9.00 6.78 -3.62
N THR A 180 -8.70 5.69 -4.32
CA THR A 180 -8.59 4.36 -3.73
C THR A 180 -7.29 3.68 -4.14
N ILE A 181 -6.79 2.81 -3.26
CA ILE A 181 -5.61 1.96 -3.51
C ILE A 181 -5.96 0.48 -3.29
N CYS A 182 -5.13 -0.42 -3.81
CA CYS A 182 -5.25 -1.83 -3.50
C CYS A 182 -4.44 -2.17 -2.23
N TYR A 183 -5.11 -2.64 -1.17
CA TYR A 183 -4.44 -2.98 0.09
C TYR A 183 -3.65 -4.28 0.03
N GLN A 184 -4.06 -5.22 -0.82
CA GLN A 184 -3.41 -6.53 -0.93
C GLN A 184 -3.44 -7.05 -2.36
N TYR A 185 -4.61 -7.48 -2.84
CA TYR A 185 -4.73 -8.19 -4.11
C TYR A 185 -5.65 -7.45 -5.09
N PHE A 186 -5.15 -7.18 -6.29
CA PHE A 186 -5.97 -6.65 -7.37
C PHE A 186 -6.99 -7.70 -7.81
N TYR A 187 -8.06 -7.26 -8.48
CA TYR A 187 -9.11 -8.16 -8.95
C TYR A 187 -8.60 -9.26 -9.89
N PHE A 188 -7.50 -8.99 -10.59
CA PHE A 188 -6.87 -9.88 -11.54
C PHE A 188 -5.81 -10.81 -10.93
N SER A 189 -5.50 -10.66 -9.64
CA SER A 189 -4.45 -11.46 -8.97
C SER A 189 -4.97 -12.77 -8.39
N ILE A 190 -6.14 -12.76 -7.75
CA ILE A 190 -6.71 -13.91 -7.04
C ILE A 190 -8.24 -13.86 -7.02
N SER A 191 -8.89 -14.97 -6.66
CA SER A 191 -10.35 -15.09 -6.70
C SER A 191 -11.06 -14.08 -5.79
N THR A 192 -12.28 -13.68 -6.19
CA THR A 192 -13.11 -12.74 -5.44
C THR A 192 -13.38 -13.20 -4.01
N SER A 193 -13.65 -14.49 -3.79
CA SER A 193 -13.87 -15.04 -2.45
C SER A 193 -12.64 -14.89 -1.55
N PHE A 194 -11.45 -15.13 -2.10
CA PHE A 194 -10.20 -14.96 -1.35
C PHE A 194 -9.94 -13.50 -1.02
N ARG A 195 -10.13 -12.57 -1.98
CA ARG A 195 -9.96 -11.12 -1.72
C ARG A 195 -10.88 -10.63 -0.60
N ILE A 196 -12.16 -11.00 -0.65
CA ILE A 196 -13.14 -10.62 0.39
C ILE A 196 -12.75 -11.22 1.74
N ALA A 197 -12.36 -12.50 1.78
CA ALA A 197 -11.93 -13.16 3.02
C ALA A 197 -10.69 -12.49 3.63
N ASN A 198 -9.66 -12.20 2.81
CA ASN A 198 -8.41 -11.60 3.29
C ASN A 198 -8.63 -10.16 3.80
N ILE A 199 -9.42 -9.36 3.07
CA ILE A 199 -9.78 -8.01 3.50
C ILE A 199 -10.59 -8.06 4.80
N ARG A 200 -11.54 -8.99 4.92
CA ARG A 200 -12.34 -9.16 6.14
C ARG A 200 -11.49 -9.59 7.32
N GLU A 201 -10.54 -10.51 7.14
CA GLU A 201 -9.67 -10.98 8.22
C GLU A 201 -8.69 -9.90 8.70
N ARG A 202 -8.10 -9.16 7.76
CA ARG A 202 -7.05 -8.18 8.08
C ARG A 202 -7.62 -6.81 8.48
N TYR A 203 -8.62 -6.32 7.76
CA TYR A 203 -9.15 -4.96 7.87
C TYR A 203 -10.57 -4.88 8.42
N LEU A 204 -11.21 -6.04 8.66
CA LEU A 204 -12.48 -6.15 9.40
C LEU A 204 -13.68 -5.47 8.74
N PHE A 205 -13.61 -5.29 7.42
CA PHE A 205 -14.75 -4.93 6.60
C PHE A 205 -14.88 -5.93 5.43
N SER A 206 -16.06 -6.00 4.84
CA SER A 206 -16.27 -6.76 3.61
C SER A 206 -16.15 -5.83 2.41
N CYS A 207 -15.34 -6.19 1.41
CA CYS A 207 -15.14 -5.37 0.22
C CYS A 207 -16.36 -5.45 -0.73
N HIS A 208 -16.90 -4.30 -1.10
CA HIS A 208 -18.07 -4.16 -2.00
C HIS A 208 -17.75 -3.37 -3.28
N CYS A 209 -16.47 -3.23 -3.64
CA CYS A 209 -16.09 -2.61 -4.92
C CYS A 209 -16.72 -3.34 -6.11
N ASP A 210 -16.78 -2.69 -7.27
CA ASP A 210 -17.40 -3.24 -8.48
C ASP A 210 -16.89 -4.64 -8.83
N ALA A 211 -15.58 -4.87 -8.68
CA ALA A 211 -14.98 -6.17 -8.97
C ALA A 211 -15.45 -7.28 -8.03
N CYS A 212 -15.64 -6.97 -6.75
CA CYS A 212 -16.12 -7.93 -5.75
C CYS A 212 -17.63 -8.15 -5.86
N SER A 213 -18.40 -7.07 -5.98
CA SER A 213 -19.87 -7.10 -6.11
C SER A 213 -20.33 -7.85 -7.36
N ASN A 214 -19.64 -7.65 -8.49
CA ASN A 214 -19.95 -8.34 -9.75
C ASN A 214 -19.18 -9.66 -9.93
N LYS A 215 -18.45 -10.12 -8.90
CA LYS A 215 -17.69 -11.38 -8.90
C LYS A 215 -16.80 -11.53 -10.15
N TRP A 216 -16.05 -10.48 -10.51
CA TRP A 216 -15.17 -10.51 -11.67
C TRP A 216 -14.19 -11.69 -11.58
N ASP A 217 -14.12 -12.45 -12.67
CA ASP A 217 -13.28 -13.64 -12.80
C ASP A 217 -12.68 -13.68 -14.21
N LEU A 218 -11.42 -13.28 -14.32
CA LEU A 218 -10.72 -13.21 -15.61
C LEU A 218 -10.57 -14.58 -16.27
N LYS A 219 -10.61 -15.69 -15.52
CA LYS A 219 -10.48 -17.04 -16.09
C LYS A 219 -11.69 -17.46 -16.92
N LYS A 220 -12.81 -16.77 -16.76
CA LYS A 220 -14.05 -17.00 -17.51
C LYS A 220 -14.21 -16.09 -18.71
N LEU A 221 -13.27 -15.18 -18.93
CA LEU A 221 -13.30 -14.27 -20.08
C LEU A 221 -12.49 -14.88 -21.21
N GLU A 222 -13.19 -15.25 -22.28
CA GLU A 222 -12.59 -15.79 -23.50
C GLU A 222 -12.22 -14.68 -24.50
N THR A 223 -12.91 -13.54 -24.43
CA THR A 223 -12.76 -12.42 -25.37
C THR A 223 -12.76 -11.07 -24.65
N GLU A 224 -12.17 -10.06 -25.29
CA GLU A 224 -12.17 -8.70 -24.79
C GLU A 224 -13.43 -7.96 -25.24
N SER A 225 -13.94 -7.08 -24.39
CA SER A 225 -15.06 -6.23 -24.77
C SER A 225 -14.59 -4.82 -25.08
N LEU A 226 -14.68 -4.47 -26.36
CA LEU A 226 -14.21 -3.21 -26.91
C LEU A 226 -15.32 -2.16 -26.93
N LYS A 227 -14.92 -0.91 -26.79
CA LYS A 227 -15.72 0.30 -26.98
C LYS A 227 -15.39 0.88 -28.35
N CYS A 228 -16.40 0.99 -29.21
CA CYS A 228 -16.22 1.58 -30.53
C CYS A 228 -15.81 3.07 -30.41
N PRO A 229 -14.69 3.50 -31.01
CA PRO A 229 -14.29 4.91 -30.99
C PRO A 229 -15.28 5.84 -31.69
N SER A 230 -15.98 5.34 -32.70
CA SER A 230 -16.87 6.13 -33.56
C SER A 230 -18.25 6.35 -32.95
N CYS A 231 -18.87 5.32 -32.35
CA CYS A 231 -20.24 5.42 -31.82
C CYS A 231 -20.36 5.11 -30.32
N GLY A 232 -19.30 4.67 -29.65
CA GLY A 232 -19.29 4.32 -28.23
C GLY A 232 -19.93 2.98 -27.89
N SER A 233 -20.51 2.26 -28.87
CA SER A 233 -21.13 0.95 -28.65
C SER A 233 -20.12 -0.11 -28.23
N LYS A 234 -20.60 -1.06 -27.43
CA LYS A 234 -19.86 -2.23 -26.97
C LYS A 234 -19.89 -3.34 -28.04
N PHE A 235 -18.74 -3.94 -28.35
CA PHE A 235 -18.62 -5.10 -29.24
C PHE A 235 -17.49 -6.03 -28.74
N LEU A 236 -17.42 -7.26 -29.25
CA LEU A 236 -16.39 -8.22 -28.84
C LEU A 236 -15.17 -8.10 -29.75
N SER A 237 -13.98 -8.40 -29.21
CA SER A 237 -12.75 -8.41 -30.00
C SER A 237 -12.77 -9.42 -31.15
N THR A 238 -13.61 -10.45 -31.07
CA THR A 238 -13.80 -11.46 -32.13
C THR A 238 -14.72 -11.00 -33.26
N ASP A 239 -15.46 -9.90 -33.08
CA ASP A 239 -16.36 -9.39 -34.13
C ASP A 239 -15.58 -8.66 -35.24
N GLU A 240 -14.30 -8.30 -34.98
CA GLU A 240 -13.36 -7.55 -35.85
C GLU A 240 -13.81 -6.13 -36.26
N LYS A 241 -15.09 -5.82 -36.09
CA LYS A 241 -15.69 -4.50 -36.35
C LYS A 241 -16.85 -4.25 -35.41
N CYS A 242 -17.22 -2.98 -35.25
CA CYS A 242 -18.35 -2.60 -34.43
C CYS A 242 -19.66 -3.16 -35.01
N THR A 243 -20.39 -3.92 -34.21
CA THR A 243 -21.70 -4.50 -34.58
C THR A 243 -22.81 -3.46 -34.79
N ASN A 244 -22.60 -2.22 -34.34
CA ASN A 244 -23.57 -1.13 -34.49
C ASN A 244 -23.32 -0.23 -35.72
N CYS A 245 -22.07 0.19 -35.96
CA CYS A 245 -21.74 1.12 -37.04
C CYS A 245 -20.76 0.58 -38.10
N ASN A 246 -20.39 -0.70 -38.02
CA ASN A 246 -19.42 -1.37 -38.89
C ASN A 246 -18.01 -0.75 -38.94
N ASP A 247 -17.68 0.15 -38.01
CA ASP A 247 -16.34 0.72 -37.88
C ASP A 247 -15.33 -0.32 -37.39
N GLU A 248 -14.22 -0.47 -38.10
CA GLU A 248 -13.10 -1.37 -37.77
C GLU A 248 -12.06 -0.69 -36.87
N GLY A 249 -12.12 0.64 -36.68
CA GLY A 249 -11.10 1.42 -35.99
C GLY A 249 -10.78 0.91 -34.58
N GLY A 250 -11.80 0.55 -33.80
CA GLY A 250 -11.61 -0.01 -32.46
C GLY A 250 -10.82 -1.32 -32.45
N TYR A 251 -11.10 -2.23 -33.39
CA TYR A 251 -10.39 -3.51 -33.51
C TYR A 251 -8.95 -3.30 -33.99
N MET A 252 -8.74 -2.41 -34.96
CA MET A 252 -7.39 -2.09 -35.45
C MET A 252 -6.49 -1.49 -34.36
N ILE A 253 -7.03 -0.63 -33.49
CA ILE A 253 -6.31 -0.11 -32.31
C ILE A 253 -6.00 -1.26 -31.34
N PHE A 254 -6.98 -2.14 -31.07
CA PHE A 254 -6.80 -3.30 -30.20
C PHE A 254 -5.65 -4.21 -30.69
N GLN A 255 -5.64 -4.56 -31.97
CA GLN A 255 -4.57 -5.35 -32.60
C GLN A 255 -3.18 -4.70 -32.42
N ARG A 256 -3.08 -3.38 -32.64
CA ARG A 256 -1.83 -2.64 -32.44
C ARG A 256 -1.38 -2.66 -30.98
N ILE A 257 -2.31 -2.54 -30.03
CA ILE A 257 -2.00 -2.62 -28.60
C ILE A 257 -1.39 -3.98 -28.26
N ILE A 258 -2.01 -5.07 -28.71
CA ILE A 258 -1.58 -6.44 -28.41
C ILE A 258 -0.23 -6.76 -29.06
N HIS A 259 -0.07 -6.44 -30.35
CA HIS A 259 1.07 -6.92 -31.14
C HIS A 259 2.27 -5.97 -31.19
N GLU A 260 2.06 -4.68 -30.90
CA GLU A 260 3.14 -3.68 -30.98
C GLU A 260 3.39 -3.02 -29.63
N LYS A 261 2.36 -2.40 -29.03
CA LYS A 261 2.55 -1.51 -27.87
C LYS A 261 2.88 -2.25 -26.57
N ILE A 262 2.15 -3.34 -26.26
CA ILE A 262 2.46 -4.18 -25.09
C ILE A 262 3.88 -4.76 -25.19
N PRO A 263 4.27 -5.42 -26.31
CA PRO A 263 5.65 -5.89 -26.50
C PRO A 263 6.70 -4.78 -26.39
N TYR A 264 6.41 -3.58 -26.91
CA TYR A 264 7.30 -2.42 -26.78
C TYR A 264 7.54 -2.04 -25.32
N ILE A 265 6.48 -1.95 -24.50
CA ILE A 265 6.62 -1.64 -23.05
C ILE A 265 7.36 -2.76 -22.32
N MET A 266 7.07 -4.03 -22.63
CA MET A 266 7.80 -5.17 -22.07
C MET A 266 9.30 -5.11 -22.40
N ASN A 267 9.66 -4.73 -23.63
CA ASN A 267 11.05 -4.54 -24.04
C ASN A 267 11.70 -3.35 -23.35
N CYS A 268 10.98 -2.23 -23.18
CA CYS A 268 11.43 -1.10 -22.37
C CYS A 268 11.77 -1.56 -20.94
N LEU A 269 10.89 -2.34 -20.31
CA LEU A 269 11.08 -2.84 -18.95
C LEU A 269 12.28 -3.79 -18.82
N LYS A 270 12.73 -4.45 -19.90
CA LYS A 270 13.96 -5.27 -19.91
C LYS A 270 15.22 -4.46 -20.24
N SER A 271 15.07 -3.31 -20.89
CA SER A 271 16.20 -2.50 -21.36
C SER A 271 16.91 -1.78 -20.21
N LYS A 272 18.23 -1.62 -20.29
CA LYS A 272 18.98 -0.75 -19.36
C LYS A 272 18.60 0.73 -19.47
N SER A 273 17.97 1.13 -20.58
CA SER A 273 17.53 2.51 -20.84
C SER A 273 16.13 2.83 -20.30
N CYS A 274 15.49 1.92 -19.55
CA CYS A 274 14.19 2.19 -18.95
C CYS A 274 14.26 3.39 -18.01
N GLY A 275 13.44 4.40 -18.29
CA GLY A 275 13.48 5.68 -17.61
C GLY A 275 12.16 6.43 -17.74
N MET A 276 12.20 7.74 -17.52
CA MET A 276 10.98 8.57 -17.57
C MET A 276 10.26 8.49 -18.92
N LYS A 277 10.99 8.36 -20.04
CA LYS A 277 10.38 8.14 -21.36
C LYS A 277 9.51 6.88 -21.39
N SER A 278 10.04 5.76 -20.87
CA SER A 278 9.27 4.51 -20.76
C SER A 278 8.04 4.66 -19.88
N THR A 279 8.12 5.48 -18.83
CA THR A 279 6.99 5.79 -17.95
C THR A 279 5.88 6.53 -18.70
N VAL A 280 6.24 7.55 -19.49
CA VAL A 280 5.28 8.30 -20.33
C VAL A 280 4.61 7.37 -21.34
N GLU A 281 5.35 6.51 -22.01
CA GLU A 281 4.81 5.53 -22.97
C GLU A 281 3.86 4.55 -22.28
N ALA A 282 4.22 4.03 -21.10
CA ALA A 282 3.38 3.09 -20.35
C ALA A 282 2.08 3.74 -19.86
N VAL A 283 2.13 4.98 -19.36
CA VAL A 283 0.93 5.73 -18.92
C VAL A 283 0.05 6.10 -20.12
N SER A 284 0.66 6.44 -21.26
CA SER A 284 -0.07 6.70 -22.51
C SER A 284 -0.84 5.45 -22.97
N LEU A 285 -0.18 4.28 -22.98
CA LEU A 285 -0.81 3.01 -23.29
C LEU A 285 -1.94 2.66 -22.31
N LEU A 286 -1.73 2.91 -21.01
CA LEU A 286 -2.75 2.67 -19.99
C LEU A 286 -4.00 3.52 -20.22
N LYS A 287 -3.83 4.80 -20.60
CA LYS A 287 -4.96 5.67 -20.94
C LYS A 287 -5.69 5.20 -22.20
N GLU A 288 -4.95 4.79 -23.23
CA GLU A 288 -5.53 4.32 -24.49
C GLU A 288 -6.36 3.06 -24.28
N ILE A 289 -5.83 2.08 -23.54
CA ILE A 289 -6.54 0.82 -23.31
C ILE A 289 -7.78 0.99 -22.43
N GLN A 290 -7.73 1.88 -21.42
CA GLN A 290 -8.89 2.19 -20.57
C GLN A 290 -10.02 2.89 -21.33
N ASN A 291 -9.70 3.62 -22.41
CA ASN A 291 -10.70 4.21 -23.28
C ASN A 291 -11.29 3.21 -24.28
N LEU A 292 -10.51 2.18 -24.65
CA LEU A 292 -10.87 1.21 -25.67
C LEU A 292 -11.56 -0.04 -25.12
N ILE A 293 -11.21 -0.51 -23.92
CA ILE A 293 -11.66 -1.81 -23.40
C ILE A 293 -12.42 -1.63 -22.09
N PHE A 294 -13.59 -2.26 -21.98
CA PHE A 294 -14.35 -2.29 -20.73
C PHE A 294 -13.71 -3.26 -19.72
N SER A 295 -13.70 -2.87 -18.43
CA SER A 295 -13.38 -3.80 -17.35
C SER A 295 -14.57 -4.71 -17.01
N PRO A 296 -14.34 -5.94 -16.53
CA PRO A 296 -13.05 -6.60 -16.34
C PRO A 296 -12.41 -7.00 -17.66
N SER A 297 -11.08 -6.85 -17.75
CA SER A 297 -10.30 -7.18 -18.96
C SER A 297 -8.93 -7.76 -18.61
N PRO A 298 -8.55 -8.93 -19.13
CA PRO A 298 -7.19 -9.46 -19.03
C PRO A 298 -6.13 -8.50 -19.61
N THR A 299 -6.41 -7.87 -20.74
CA THR A 299 -5.46 -6.96 -21.40
C THR A 299 -5.28 -5.67 -20.59
N VAL A 300 -6.36 -5.07 -20.07
CA VAL A 300 -6.25 -3.90 -19.16
C VAL A 300 -5.43 -4.26 -17.93
N SER A 301 -5.68 -5.44 -17.34
CA SER A 301 -4.95 -5.93 -16.17
C SER A 301 -3.44 -6.09 -16.44
N CYS A 302 -3.09 -6.62 -17.62
CA CYS A 302 -1.70 -6.74 -18.06
C CYS A 302 -1.03 -5.36 -18.18
N VAL A 303 -1.68 -4.40 -18.84
CA VAL A 303 -1.13 -3.05 -19.03
C VAL A 303 -1.01 -2.29 -17.70
N VAL A 304 -1.98 -2.42 -16.78
CA VAL A 304 -1.88 -1.86 -15.42
C VAL A 304 -0.64 -2.41 -14.71
N SER A 305 -0.46 -3.74 -14.73
CA SER A 305 0.71 -4.39 -14.12
C SER A 305 2.04 -3.92 -14.73
N LEU A 306 2.11 -3.84 -16.06
CA LEU A 306 3.30 -3.33 -16.77
C LEU A 306 3.60 -1.87 -16.42
N CYS A 307 2.57 -1.02 -16.38
CA CYS A 307 2.73 0.39 -16.03
C CYS A 307 3.26 0.56 -14.60
N MET A 308 2.69 -0.18 -13.64
CA MET A 308 3.17 -0.20 -12.26
C MET A 308 4.64 -0.63 -12.17
N GLN A 309 5.03 -1.70 -12.89
CA GLN A 309 6.43 -2.16 -12.91
C GLN A 309 7.38 -1.15 -13.52
N VAL A 310 6.99 -0.46 -14.60
CA VAL A 310 7.79 0.62 -15.19
C VAL A 310 7.97 1.75 -14.18
N ILE A 311 6.89 2.18 -13.49
CA ILE A 311 6.96 3.25 -12.49
C ILE A 311 7.84 2.85 -11.30
N ASP A 312 7.67 1.64 -10.77
CA ASP A 312 8.51 1.14 -9.68
C ASP A 312 9.99 1.12 -10.08
N ARG A 313 10.28 0.66 -11.30
CA ARG A 313 11.64 0.62 -11.81
C ARG A 313 12.23 2.03 -12.00
N THR A 314 11.45 2.99 -12.47
CA THR A 314 11.98 4.32 -12.84
C THR A 314 12.04 5.28 -11.66
N THR A 315 11.12 5.16 -10.70
CA THR A 315 10.96 6.10 -9.58
C THR A 315 11.13 5.46 -8.21
N GLY A 316 11.00 4.13 -8.14
CA GLY A 316 11.08 3.40 -6.90
C GLY A 316 12.49 3.02 -6.48
N ILE A 317 12.55 2.33 -5.34
CA ILE A 317 13.78 1.70 -4.85
C ILE A 317 14.11 0.53 -5.76
N ARG A 318 15.37 0.42 -6.18
CA ARG A 318 15.82 -0.65 -7.05
C ARG A 318 16.95 -1.41 -6.41
N THR A 319 16.84 -2.74 -6.49
CA THR A 319 17.96 -3.64 -6.25
C THR A 319 18.30 -4.34 -7.56
N VAL A 320 19.52 -4.10 -8.03
CA VAL A 320 20.08 -4.73 -9.23
C VAL A 320 20.98 -5.85 -8.74
N ASP A 321 20.48 -7.09 -8.81
CA ASP A 321 21.21 -8.25 -8.29
C ASP A 321 21.72 -9.13 -9.44
N ASN A 322 23.05 -9.28 -9.52
CA ASN A 322 23.71 -10.20 -10.46
C ASN A 322 23.94 -11.60 -9.86
N MET A 323 23.59 -11.83 -8.59
CA MET A 323 23.99 -12.99 -7.78
C MET A 323 22.84 -13.78 -7.14
N ILE A 324 21.57 -13.34 -7.18
CA ILE A 324 20.43 -14.18 -6.72
C ILE A 324 20.15 -15.26 -7.78
N LYS A 325 20.93 -16.35 -7.73
CA LYS A 325 20.62 -17.62 -8.42
C LYS A 325 19.85 -18.61 -7.55
N SER A 326 19.63 -18.31 -6.28
CA SER A 326 19.01 -19.28 -5.37
C SER A 326 18.53 -18.66 -4.06
N GLN A 327 17.49 -17.83 -4.08
CA GLN A 327 16.75 -17.61 -2.84
C GLN A 327 15.33 -17.10 -3.07
N PHE A 328 14.41 -17.74 -2.35
CA PHE A 328 12.99 -17.44 -2.13
C PHE A 328 11.95 -18.05 -3.09
N THR A 329 11.79 -19.37 -2.98
CA THR A 329 10.46 -19.98 -3.03
C THR A 329 9.71 -19.59 -1.75
N TYR A 330 8.93 -18.53 -1.77
CA TYR A 330 7.97 -18.29 -0.69
C TYR A 330 6.74 -19.17 -0.94
N MET A 331 6.64 -20.23 -0.12
CA MET A 331 5.40 -20.96 0.06
C MET A 331 4.37 -20.03 0.70
N THR A 332 3.21 -19.93 0.08
CA THR A 332 1.99 -19.43 0.69
C THR A 332 1.63 -20.34 1.87
N GLY A 333 2.01 -19.95 3.08
CA GLY A 333 1.70 -20.70 4.30
C GLY A 333 1.98 -19.84 5.52
N TYR A 334 0.92 -19.26 6.08
CA TYR A 334 0.95 -18.77 7.46
C TYR A 334 1.19 -19.98 8.38
N GLU A 335 2.44 -20.19 8.82
CA GLU A 335 2.74 -20.97 10.03
C GLU A 335 4.20 -20.73 10.47
N ASN A 336 4.34 -20.19 11.67
CA ASN A 336 5.52 -20.25 12.56
C ASN A 336 6.92 -20.16 11.93
N VAL A 337 7.48 -18.94 11.81
CA VAL A 337 8.93 -18.76 11.60
C VAL A 337 9.61 -18.44 12.94
N ILE A 338 10.24 -19.48 13.48
CA ILE A 338 11.28 -19.42 14.51
C ILE A 338 12.49 -18.66 13.93
N PHE A 339 12.97 -17.64 14.64
CA PHE A 339 14.19 -16.90 14.30
C PHE A 339 15.40 -17.85 14.16
N ARG A 340 15.86 -18.11 12.93
CA ARG A 340 17.22 -18.63 12.70
C ARG A 340 18.21 -17.46 12.70
N ARG A 341 19.04 -17.40 13.75
CA ARG A 341 20.22 -16.53 13.81
C ARG A 341 21.15 -16.81 12.63
N TYR A 342 21.25 -15.87 11.70
CA TYR A 342 22.44 -15.78 10.84
C TYR A 342 23.50 -14.94 11.56
N LYS A 343 24.68 -15.53 11.76
CA LYS A 343 25.88 -14.82 12.22
C LYS A 343 26.25 -13.79 11.15
N GLN A 344 26.10 -12.50 11.45
CA GLN A 344 26.71 -11.45 10.63
C GLN A 344 28.24 -11.48 10.76
N PRO A 345 29.00 -11.22 9.69
CA PRO A 345 30.42 -10.88 9.81
C PRO A 345 30.55 -9.52 10.49
N LYS A 346 31.56 -9.38 11.38
CA LYS A 346 31.83 -8.15 12.15
C LYS A 346 32.11 -6.98 11.20
N ALA A 347 31.11 -6.13 10.95
CA ALA A 347 31.28 -4.79 10.41
C ALA A 347 31.09 -3.79 11.55
N SER A 348 32.16 -3.08 11.92
CA SER A 348 32.14 -2.04 12.93
C SER A 348 31.44 -0.78 12.38
N TRP A 349 30.17 -0.60 12.69
CA TRP A 349 29.48 0.67 12.47
C TRP A 349 29.72 1.58 13.69
N LYS A 350 30.64 2.54 13.56
CA LYS A 350 30.71 3.69 14.48
C LYS A 350 29.53 4.61 14.16
N ILE A 351 28.56 4.69 15.08
CA ILE A 351 27.53 5.73 15.07
C ILE A 351 28.23 7.06 15.42
N MET A 352 28.42 7.91 14.42
CA MET A 352 28.92 9.27 14.62
C MET A 352 27.71 10.18 14.92
N CYS A 353 27.47 10.44 16.21
CA CYS A 353 26.53 11.47 16.64
C CYS A 353 27.05 12.85 16.20
N LEU A 354 26.48 13.42 15.13
CA LEU A 354 26.63 14.83 14.80
C LEU A 354 25.92 15.67 15.86
N ARG A 355 26.67 16.12 16.87
CA ARG A 355 26.25 17.24 17.72
C ARG A 355 26.40 18.52 16.89
N ASN A 356 25.27 19.10 16.46
CA ASN A 356 25.24 20.50 16.05
C ASN A 356 25.48 21.38 17.29
N SER A 357 26.66 22.00 17.36
CA SER A 357 26.93 23.13 18.24
C SER A 357 26.36 24.40 17.61
N LEU A 358 25.21 24.85 18.11
CA LEU A 358 24.78 26.23 18.00
C LEU A 358 24.54 26.73 19.42
N ARG A 359 25.48 27.52 19.93
CA ARG A 359 25.22 28.64 20.85
C ARG A 359 26.40 29.60 20.78
N SER A 360 26.02 30.86 20.59
CA SER A 360 26.76 32.12 20.65
C SER A 360 27.79 32.21 21.76
#